data_AF-A0A2H3ID07-F1
#
_entry.id   AF-A0A2H3ID07-F1
#
_cell.length_a   1.000
_cell.length_b   1.000
_cell.length_c   1.000
_cell.angle_alpha   90.00
_cell.angle_beta   90.00
_cell.angle_gamma   90.00
#
_symmetry.space_group_name_H-M   'P 1'
#
loop_
_entity.id
_entity.type
_entity.pdbx_description
1 polymer ?
#
loop_
_entity_poly.entity_id
_entity_poly.type
_entity_poly.pdbx_seq_one_letter_code
_entity_poly.pdbx_strand_id
1 'polypeptide(L)'
;MAALRAYIDAPFTGAANILGASVDEVKLIGSFLLSYPLAAILKRIPDKDPWKKNVFIIAVSLFYILGLYELWGGLLTLTYSSVATYLIAYYIDGSLMPWIGFTFLMGHMSISHIYRQIADDPSVVDITGPQMVLVMKLSAFCWNVHDGRLPDKDLTDAQKYAAIRKFPSILDYAGYVLFFPSLFAGPAFDYVDYRRWIDTTLFEVPPDTDPSKVPPTRKKRKIPRSGRPALKKMIMGIIWILAFVQLAPSYPFSFYFSDEYETYSLPRRIWQLYMLGLVTRLKYYGSWYLTEGACILSGLGYNGFDAKTGKVFWDRLENVNPWGLETAQNTRGYLENWNKNTNHWLRNYVYLRVTPKGKKPGFRATLATFTTSAFWHGFYPGYYMAFILASFVQTVAKNFRRHVRPFFLSPDGSKPTALKPYYDVVSWFVTQLIMSFTVAPFVLLSFKGTIAVWGHVYFYGIVSVAAATAFFASPARAYLSSQQKKRSRPALARTVSGDTPVLGLPNDLEKEVDDAIKEISEEIEEMRKNGATASMPSAQELRALVEEKLRKD
;
A
#
# COMPACT_ATOMS: atom_id res chain seq x y z
N MET A 1 -18.39 -32.29 12.74
CA MET A 1 -18.03 -30.93 12.28
C MET A 1 -18.54 -29.86 13.24
N ALA A 2 -19.86 -29.65 13.39
CA ALA A 2 -20.42 -28.62 14.30
C ALA A 2 -19.94 -28.71 15.76
N ALA A 3 -19.85 -29.92 16.34
CA ALA A 3 -19.33 -30.10 17.70
C ALA A 3 -17.85 -29.71 17.83
N LEU A 4 -17.01 -30.06 16.85
CA LEU A 4 -15.59 -29.69 16.83
C LEU A 4 -15.42 -28.18 16.70
N ARG A 5 -16.22 -27.54 15.84
CA ARG A 5 -16.26 -26.09 15.71
C ARG A 5 -16.62 -25.39 17.03
N ALA A 6 -17.63 -25.89 17.75
CA ALA A 6 -17.98 -25.35 19.06
C ALA A 6 -16.81 -25.41 20.06
N TYR A 7 -16.00 -26.49 20.04
CA TYR A 7 -14.80 -26.59 20.88
C TYR A 7 -13.68 -25.62 20.48
N ILE A 8 -13.45 -25.44 19.18
CA ILE A 8 -12.43 -24.50 18.67
C ILE A 8 -12.85 -23.06 18.90
N ASP A 9 -14.14 -22.76 18.79
CA ASP A 9 -14.71 -21.42 18.93
C ASP A 9 -14.87 -21.01 20.39
N ALA A 10 -15.10 -21.96 21.31
CA ALA A 10 -15.29 -21.74 22.74
C ALA A 10 -14.32 -20.73 23.39
N PRO A 11 -12.97 -20.84 23.22
CA PRO A 11 -12.04 -19.86 23.80
C PRO A 11 -12.18 -18.45 23.21
N PHE A 12 -12.69 -18.33 21.97
CA PHE A 12 -12.89 -17.04 21.31
C PHE A 12 -14.27 -16.45 21.61
N THR A 13 -15.30 -17.27 21.83
CA THR A 13 -16.66 -16.80 22.15
C THR A 13 -16.70 -15.95 23.43
N GLY A 14 -15.98 -16.36 24.47
CA GLY A 14 -15.91 -15.58 25.72
C GLY A 14 -15.28 -14.19 25.50
N ALA A 15 -14.19 -14.13 24.76
CA ALA A 15 -13.52 -12.87 24.43
C ALA A 15 -14.36 -12.01 23.46
N ALA A 16 -15.04 -12.61 22.48
CA ALA A 16 -15.93 -11.93 21.55
C ALA A 16 -17.09 -11.23 22.28
N ASN A 17 -17.71 -11.91 23.24
CA ASN A 17 -18.78 -11.34 24.07
C ASN A 17 -18.30 -10.15 24.91
N ILE A 18 -17.10 -10.23 25.49
CA ILE A 18 -16.51 -9.13 26.28
C ILE A 18 -16.16 -7.93 25.39
N LEU A 19 -15.66 -8.19 24.19
CA LEU A 19 -15.17 -7.15 23.28
C LEU A 19 -16.27 -6.56 22.38
N GLY A 20 -17.48 -7.14 22.38
CA GLY A 20 -18.54 -6.75 21.44
C GLY A 20 -18.14 -6.95 19.98
N ALA A 21 -17.27 -7.92 19.71
CA ALA A 21 -16.70 -8.20 18.39
C ALA A 21 -17.22 -9.54 17.87
N SER A 22 -17.11 -9.77 16.56
CA SER A 22 -17.41 -11.09 15.99
C SER A 22 -16.36 -12.12 16.43
N VAL A 23 -16.78 -13.39 16.56
CA VAL A 23 -15.86 -14.49 16.92
C VAL A 23 -14.69 -14.57 15.93
N ASP A 24 -14.93 -14.33 14.65
CA ASP A 24 -13.91 -14.41 13.61
C ASP A 24 -12.89 -13.27 13.65
N GLU A 25 -13.29 -12.06 14.07
CA GLU A 25 -12.35 -10.96 14.35
C GLU A 25 -11.44 -11.28 15.54
N VAL A 26 -11.99 -11.90 16.59
CA VAL A 26 -11.19 -12.31 17.76
C VAL A 26 -10.26 -13.47 17.40
N LYS A 27 -10.71 -14.43 16.58
CA LYS A 27 -9.86 -15.46 16.00
C LYS A 27 -8.72 -14.87 15.18
N LEU A 28 -8.96 -13.76 14.47
CA LEU A 28 -7.95 -13.13 13.61
C LEU A 28 -6.82 -12.56 14.46
N ILE A 29 -7.17 -11.78 15.48
CA ILE A 29 -6.20 -11.26 16.46
C ILE A 29 -5.51 -12.43 17.18
N GLY A 30 -6.26 -13.46 17.55
CA GLY A 30 -5.74 -14.68 18.16
C GLY A 30 -4.69 -15.38 17.29
N SER A 31 -4.94 -15.50 15.97
CA SER A 31 -3.99 -16.08 15.01
C SER A 31 -2.72 -15.24 14.89
N PHE A 32 -2.82 -13.91 14.96
CA PHE A 32 -1.65 -13.04 14.97
C PHE A 32 -0.82 -13.23 16.24
N LEU A 33 -1.46 -13.31 17.41
CA LEU A 33 -0.77 -13.56 18.68
C LEU A 33 -0.16 -14.95 18.74
N LEU A 34 -0.87 -15.98 18.27
CA LEU A 34 -0.37 -17.36 18.14
C LEU A 34 0.82 -17.46 17.19
N SER A 35 0.93 -16.54 16.22
CA SER A 35 2.06 -16.48 15.31
C SER A 35 3.38 -16.13 16.00
N TYR A 36 3.37 -15.50 17.19
CA TYR A 36 4.60 -15.20 17.93
C TYR A 36 5.31 -16.45 18.48
N PRO A 37 4.67 -17.30 19.32
CA PRO A 37 5.31 -18.54 19.78
C PRO A 37 5.64 -19.47 18.61
N LEU A 38 4.80 -19.53 17.56
CA LEU A 38 5.08 -20.34 16.37
C LEU A 38 6.27 -19.79 15.56
N ALA A 39 6.41 -18.46 15.39
CA ALA A 39 7.58 -17.85 14.76
C ALA A 39 8.85 -18.06 15.60
N ALA A 40 8.72 -18.09 16.92
CA ALA A 40 9.79 -18.47 17.82
C ALA A 40 10.21 -19.94 17.62
N ILE A 41 9.29 -20.87 17.35
CA ILE A 41 9.62 -22.26 16.99
C ILE A 41 10.27 -22.30 15.60
N LEU A 42 9.67 -21.66 14.60
CA LEU A 42 10.16 -21.60 13.22
C LEU A 42 11.64 -21.20 13.13
N LYS A 43 12.03 -20.12 13.81
CA LYS A 43 13.42 -19.64 13.79
C LYS A 43 14.42 -20.55 14.54
N ARG A 44 13.93 -21.57 15.24
CA ARG A 44 14.75 -22.58 15.95
C ARG A 44 14.88 -23.87 15.17
N ILE A 45 14.11 -24.06 14.10
CA ILE A 45 14.28 -25.17 13.17
C ILE A 45 15.68 -25.07 12.54
N PRO A 46 16.45 -26.17 12.48
CA PRO A 46 17.84 -26.13 12.01
C PRO A 46 18.02 -25.48 10.64
N ASP A 47 18.97 -24.54 10.53
CA ASP A 47 19.25 -23.80 9.30
C ASP A 47 19.78 -24.70 8.16
N LYS A 48 20.36 -25.86 8.50
CA LYS A 48 20.84 -26.85 7.53
C LYS A 48 19.72 -27.57 6.76
N ASP A 49 18.50 -27.57 7.29
CA ASP A 49 17.36 -28.31 6.75
C ASP A 49 16.21 -27.34 6.39
N PRO A 50 16.37 -26.47 5.36
CA PRO A 50 15.38 -25.44 5.03
C PRO A 50 13.99 -26.02 4.70
N TRP A 51 13.94 -27.24 4.16
CA TRP A 51 12.69 -27.95 3.88
C TRP A 51 11.82 -28.14 5.14
N LYS A 52 12.41 -28.32 6.33
CA LYS A 52 11.66 -28.46 7.59
C LYS A 52 10.96 -27.15 7.97
N LYS A 53 11.58 -26.00 7.65
CA LYS A 53 10.95 -24.69 7.84
C LYS A 53 9.74 -24.54 6.92
N ASN A 54 9.88 -24.91 5.64
CA ASN A 54 8.75 -24.89 4.69
C ASN A 54 7.59 -25.77 5.16
N VAL A 55 7.86 -27.03 5.56
CA VAL A 55 6.82 -27.95 6.05
C VAL A 55 6.13 -27.39 7.28
N PHE A 56 6.88 -26.83 8.23
CA PHE A 56 6.30 -26.19 9.41
C PHE A 56 5.41 -24.98 9.04
N ILE A 57 5.89 -24.13 8.13
CA ILE A 57 5.14 -22.96 7.65
C ILE A 57 3.82 -23.39 7.02
N ILE A 58 3.86 -24.38 6.11
CA ILE A 58 2.70 -24.90 5.42
C ILE A 58 1.71 -25.53 6.41
N ALA A 59 2.20 -26.36 7.33
CA ALA A 59 1.36 -27.01 8.33
C ALA A 59 0.63 -26.01 9.23
N VAL A 60 1.33 -24.97 9.71
CA VAL A 60 0.72 -23.92 10.53
C VAL A 60 -0.32 -23.12 9.73
N SER A 61 -0.02 -22.77 8.49
CA SER A 61 -0.98 -22.06 7.64
C SER A 61 -2.22 -22.88 7.32
N LEU A 62 -2.06 -24.17 7.05
CA LEU A 62 -3.19 -25.08 6.87
C LEU A 62 -4.01 -25.21 8.16
N PHE A 63 -3.36 -25.26 9.32
CA PHE A 63 -4.06 -25.21 10.61
C PHE A 63 -4.82 -23.90 10.80
N TYR A 64 -4.27 -22.75 10.42
CA TYR A 64 -5.00 -21.49 10.47
C TYR A 64 -6.22 -21.50 9.55
N ILE A 65 -6.05 -21.86 8.27
CA ILE A 65 -7.14 -21.80 7.29
C ILE A 65 -8.22 -22.84 7.59
N LEU A 66 -7.83 -24.11 7.79
CA LEU A 66 -8.77 -25.22 7.93
C LEU A 66 -9.14 -25.50 9.39
N GLY A 67 -8.18 -25.40 10.31
CA GLY A 67 -8.40 -25.68 11.73
C GLY A 67 -9.13 -24.55 12.44
N LEU A 68 -8.65 -23.30 12.33
CA LEU A 68 -9.26 -22.17 13.05
C LEU A 68 -10.52 -21.62 12.36
N TYR A 69 -10.52 -21.61 11.03
CA TYR A 69 -11.57 -20.96 10.24
C TYR A 69 -12.43 -21.88 9.37
N GLU A 70 -12.07 -23.17 9.22
CA GLU A 70 -12.77 -24.12 8.34
C GLU A 70 -12.96 -23.59 6.89
N LEU A 71 -12.02 -22.76 6.41
CA LEU A 71 -12.10 -22.09 5.10
C LEU A 71 -11.64 -23.00 3.96
N TRP A 72 -12.40 -24.05 3.67
CA TRP A 72 -12.12 -24.94 2.54
C TRP A 72 -12.17 -24.21 1.20
N GLY A 73 -13.24 -23.44 0.97
CA GLY A 73 -13.36 -22.61 -0.23
C GLY A 73 -12.22 -21.59 -0.32
N GLY A 74 -11.85 -20.99 0.82
CA GLY A 74 -10.76 -20.01 0.85
C GLY A 74 -9.39 -20.63 0.56
N LEU A 75 -9.10 -21.84 1.07
CA LEU A 75 -7.90 -22.58 0.70
C LEU A 75 -7.86 -22.82 -0.80
N LEU A 76 -8.96 -23.29 -1.40
CA LEU A 76 -9.06 -23.53 -2.85
C LEU A 76 -8.80 -22.26 -3.64
N THR A 77 -9.35 -21.11 -3.24
CA THR A 77 -9.08 -19.80 -3.86
C THR A 77 -7.58 -19.46 -3.83
N LEU A 78 -6.91 -19.60 -2.68
CA LEU A 78 -5.48 -19.31 -2.58
C LEU A 78 -4.64 -20.31 -3.39
N THR A 79 -5.00 -21.60 -3.36
CA THR A 79 -4.33 -22.66 -4.12
C THR A 79 -4.48 -22.47 -5.62
N TYR A 80 -5.68 -22.12 -6.11
CA TYR A 80 -5.92 -21.89 -7.54
C TYR A 80 -5.03 -20.76 -8.08
N SER A 81 -5.00 -19.62 -7.38
CA SER A 81 -4.11 -18.50 -7.72
C SER A 81 -2.64 -18.92 -7.76
N SER A 82 -2.20 -19.68 -6.75
CA SER A 82 -0.80 -20.07 -6.58
C SER A 82 -0.34 -21.10 -7.60
N VAL A 83 -1.14 -22.14 -7.82
CA VAL A 83 -0.82 -23.21 -8.78
C VAL A 83 -0.81 -22.64 -10.19
N ALA A 84 -1.83 -21.88 -10.59
CA ALA A 84 -1.87 -21.27 -11.92
C ALA A 84 -0.68 -20.32 -12.14
N THR A 85 -0.32 -19.49 -11.16
CA THR A 85 0.85 -18.62 -11.26
C THR A 85 2.15 -19.42 -11.43
N TYR A 86 2.34 -20.48 -10.65
CA TYR A 86 3.51 -21.34 -10.77
C TYR A 86 3.61 -21.99 -12.15
N LEU A 87 2.49 -22.51 -12.67
CA LEU A 87 2.43 -23.13 -14.00
C LEU A 87 2.67 -22.11 -15.12
N ILE A 88 2.06 -20.92 -15.04
CA ILE A 88 2.30 -19.81 -15.99
C ILE A 88 3.78 -19.45 -15.99
N ALA A 89 4.36 -19.23 -14.81
CA ALA A 89 5.77 -18.87 -14.69
C ALA A 89 6.72 -20.00 -15.12
N TYR A 90 6.33 -21.28 -15.00
CA TYR A 90 7.15 -22.42 -15.38
C TYR A 90 7.12 -22.70 -16.89
N TYR A 91 5.92 -22.74 -17.49
CA TYR A 91 5.73 -23.17 -18.88
C TYR A 91 5.77 -22.04 -19.91
N ILE A 92 5.40 -20.82 -19.53
CA ILE A 92 5.37 -19.70 -20.48
C ILE A 92 6.71 -18.97 -20.43
N ASP A 93 7.34 -18.85 -21.59
CA ASP A 93 8.51 -18.02 -21.78
C ASP A 93 8.22 -16.80 -22.66
N GLY A 94 8.95 -15.71 -22.41
CA GLY A 94 8.78 -14.44 -23.10
C GLY A 94 8.21 -13.30 -22.24
N SER A 95 8.21 -12.10 -22.84
CA SER A 95 7.88 -10.83 -22.17
C SER A 95 6.41 -10.69 -21.75
N LEU A 96 5.52 -11.52 -22.31
CA LEU A 96 4.09 -11.53 -21.96
C LEU A 96 3.79 -12.37 -20.71
N MET A 97 4.67 -13.28 -20.28
CA MET A 97 4.40 -14.18 -19.14
C MET A 97 3.98 -13.42 -17.87
N PRO A 98 4.66 -12.33 -17.44
CA PRO A 98 4.23 -11.57 -16.27
C PRO A 98 2.85 -10.93 -16.41
N TRP A 99 2.50 -10.47 -17.61
CA TRP A 99 1.20 -9.87 -17.89
C TRP A 99 0.08 -10.90 -17.92
N ILE A 100 0.34 -12.09 -18.43
CA ILE A 100 -0.61 -13.23 -18.37
C ILE A 100 -0.87 -13.59 -16.92
N GLY A 101 0.19 -13.75 -16.11
CA GLY A 101 0.07 -14.03 -14.68
C GLY A 101 -0.69 -12.93 -13.93
N PHE A 102 -0.35 -11.67 -14.18
CA PHE A 102 -1.02 -10.51 -13.59
C PHE A 102 -2.51 -10.46 -13.94
N THR A 103 -2.86 -10.62 -15.22
CA THR A 103 -4.26 -10.58 -15.70
C THR A 103 -5.09 -11.69 -15.09
N PHE A 104 -4.55 -12.92 -15.05
CA PHE A 104 -5.21 -14.04 -14.40
C PHE A 104 -5.45 -13.79 -12.91
N LEU A 105 -4.44 -13.31 -12.18
CA LEU A 105 -4.52 -13.05 -10.75
C LEU A 105 -5.54 -11.95 -10.42
N MET A 106 -5.49 -10.84 -11.16
CA MET A 106 -6.45 -9.75 -11.02
C MET A 106 -7.86 -10.22 -11.35
N GLY A 107 -8.05 -10.94 -12.46
CA GLY A 107 -9.35 -11.47 -12.86
C GLY A 107 -9.96 -12.44 -11.84
N HIS A 108 -9.16 -13.36 -11.31
CA HIS A 108 -9.62 -14.30 -10.28
C HIS A 108 -10.02 -13.58 -8.98
N MET A 109 -9.22 -12.61 -8.53
CA MET A 109 -9.58 -11.79 -7.37
C MET A 109 -10.81 -10.91 -7.65
N SER A 110 -10.98 -10.40 -8.87
CA SER A 110 -12.16 -9.64 -9.24
C SER A 110 -13.44 -10.47 -9.11
N ILE A 111 -13.40 -11.75 -9.50
CA ILE A 111 -14.54 -12.67 -9.29
C ILE A 111 -14.87 -12.80 -7.80
N SER A 112 -13.86 -12.99 -6.94
CA SER A 112 -14.07 -13.06 -5.49
C SER A 112 -14.67 -11.77 -4.92
N HIS A 113 -14.18 -10.60 -5.36
CA HIS A 113 -14.71 -9.29 -4.95
C HIS A 113 -16.17 -9.10 -5.37
N ILE A 114 -16.51 -9.46 -6.61
CA ILE A 114 -17.89 -9.37 -7.11
C ILE A 114 -18.81 -10.31 -6.33
N TYR A 115 -18.39 -11.56 -6.11
CA TYR A 115 -19.17 -12.51 -5.31
C TYR A 115 -19.42 -11.98 -3.89
N ARG A 116 -18.38 -11.44 -3.23
CA ARG A 116 -18.51 -10.83 -1.90
C ARG A 116 -19.47 -9.64 -1.90
N GLN A 117 -19.37 -8.76 -2.89
CA GLN A 117 -20.23 -7.59 -3.01
C GLN A 117 -21.69 -7.97 -3.28
N ILE A 118 -21.95 -9.07 -4.00
CA ILE A 118 -23.30 -9.61 -4.21
C ILE A 118 -23.84 -10.24 -2.94
N ALA A 119 -23.00 -10.96 -2.18
CA ALA A 119 -23.40 -11.60 -0.94
C ALA A 119 -23.73 -10.58 0.17
N ASP A 120 -22.99 -9.47 0.22
CA ASP A 120 -23.16 -8.33 1.14
C ASP A 120 -23.36 -8.74 2.62
N ASP A 121 -22.72 -9.83 3.03
CA ASP A 121 -22.85 -10.38 4.38
C ASP A 121 -21.58 -10.12 5.19
N PRO A 122 -21.62 -9.19 6.16
CA PRO A 122 -20.47 -8.87 7.01
C PRO A 122 -20.13 -9.98 8.01
N SER A 123 -20.99 -10.98 8.21
CA SER A 123 -20.76 -12.11 9.11
C SER A 123 -19.89 -13.21 8.49
N VAL A 124 -19.68 -13.18 7.17
CA VAL A 124 -18.86 -14.16 6.45
C VAL A 124 -17.40 -13.75 6.46
N VAL A 125 -16.54 -14.67 6.91
CA VAL A 125 -15.08 -14.50 6.95
C VAL A 125 -14.54 -14.08 5.58
N ASP A 126 -13.78 -12.98 5.59
CA ASP A 126 -13.26 -12.38 4.37
C ASP A 126 -11.97 -13.05 3.88
N ILE A 127 -12.07 -13.89 2.86
CA ILE A 127 -10.90 -14.45 2.15
C ILE A 127 -10.29 -13.48 1.14
N THR A 128 -10.99 -12.41 0.76
CA THR A 128 -10.51 -11.47 -0.25
C THR A 128 -9.29 -10.68 0.26
N GLY A 129 -9.22 -10.36 1.56
CA GLY A 129 -8.02 -9.76 2.17
C GLY A 129 -6.74 -10.61 1.99
N PRO A 130 -6.72 -11.87 2.42
CA PRO A 130 -5.61 -12.80 2.16
C PRO A 130 -5.30 -12.96 0.66
N GLN A 131 -6.33 -13.04 -0.18
CA GLN A 131 -6.18 -13.13 -1.64
C GLN A 131 -5.52 -11.87 -2.23
N MET A 132 -5.90 -10.68 -1.76
CA MET A 132 -5.31 -9.41 -2.17
C MET A 132 -3.81 -9.36 -1.87
N VAL A 133 -3.40 -9.80 -0.67
CA VAL A 133 -1.98 -9.91 -0.30
C VAL A 133 -1.25 -10.91 -1.20
N LEU A 134 -1.90 -12.05 -1.49
CA LEU A 134 -1.35 -13.08 -2.36
C LEU A 134 -1.17 -12.60 -3.80
N VAL A 135 -2.11 -11.84 -4.38
CA VAL A 135 -2.00 -11.27 -5.72
C VAL A 135 -0.74 -10.41 -5.88
N MET A 136 -0.41 -9.59 -4.87
CA MET A 136 0.82 -8.80 -4.90
C MET A 136 2.07 -9.70 -4.95
N LYS A 137 2.12 -10.72 -4.08
CA LYS A 137 3.22 -11.68 -4.00
C LYS A 137 3.40 -12.50 -5.29
N LEU A 138 2.29 -12.91 -5.91
CA LEU A 138 2.29 -13.78 -7.07
C LEU A 138 2.56 -13.03 -8.37
N SER A 139 2.01 -11.83 -8.54
CA SER A 139 2.33 -10.99 -9.70
C SER A 139 3.78 -10.50 -9.67
N ALA A 140 4.30 -10.14 -8.49
CA ALA A 140 5.72 -9.85 -8.30
C ALA A 140 6.60 -11.06 -8.63
N PHE A 141 6.19 -12.27 -8.21
CA PHE A 141 6.89 -13.52 -8.54
C PHE A 141 7.03 -13.73 -10.05
N CYS A 142 5.99 -13.51 -10.85
CA CYS A 142 6.08 -13.62 -12.30
C CYS A 142 7.10 -12.65 -12.90
N TRP A 143 7.09 -11.38 -12.47
CA TRP A 143 8.09 -10.40 -12.91
C TRP A 143 9.51 -10.78 -12.50
N ASN A 144 9.67 -11.30 -11.29
CA ASN A 144 10.97 -11.70 -10.77
C ASN A 144 11.53 -12.93 -11.50
N VAL A 145 10.68 -13.88 -11.90
CA VAL A 145 11.07 -15.00 -12.77
C VAL A 145 11.47 -14.49 -14.15
N HIS A 146 10.68 -13.60 -14.76
CA HIS A 146 10.98 -13.02 -16.06
C HIS A 146 12.33 -12.27 -16.05
N ASP A 147 12.56 -11.41 -15.07
CA ASP A 147 13.82 -10.69 -14.92
C ASP A 147 14.99 -11.65 -14.68
N GLY A 148 14.73 -12.76 -13.99
CA GLY A 148 15.68 -13.86 -13.80
C GLY A 148 16.15 -14.53 -15.10
N ARG A 149 15.45 -14.34 -16.22
CA ARG A 149 15.83 -14.84 -17.55
C ARG A 149 16.59 -13.81 -18.39
N LEU A 150 16.61 -12.54 -17.97
CA LEU A 150 17.25 -11.45 -18.72
C LEU A 150 18.71 -11.23 -18.29
N PRO A 151 19.60 -10.79 -19.19
CA PRO A 151 20.96 -10.38 -18.83
C PRO A 151 20.97 -9.24 -17.80
N ASP A 152 21.93 -9.22 -16.88
CA ASP A 152 22.04 -8.18 -15.83
C ASP A 152 22.16 -6.75 -16.38
N LYS A 153 22.76 -6.58 -17.57
CA LYS A 153 22.88 -5.27 -18.23
C LYS A 153 21.53 -4.64 -18.58
N ASP A 154 20.47 -5.45 -18.71
CA ASP A 154 19.14 -5.00 -19.10
C ASP A 154 18.23 -4.74 -17.89
N LEU A 155 18.75 -4.90 -16.68
CA LEU A 155 18.03 -4.79 -15.43
C LEU A 155 18.53 -3.59 -14.61
N THR A 156 17.59 -2.89 -13.97
CA THR A 156 17.91 -1.94 -12.88
C THR A 156 18.40 -2.70 -11.65
N ASP A 157 19.08 -2.02 -10.73
CA ASP A 157 19.62 -2.68 -9.53
C ASP A 157 18.51 -3.28 -8.64
N ALA A 158 17.33 -2.65 -8.60
CA ALA A 158 16.16 -3.20 -7.93
C ALA A 158 15.67 -4.51 -8.59
N GLN A 159 15.67 -4.57 -9.92
CA GLN A 159 15.29 -5.79 -10.65
C GLN A 159 16.36 -6.89 -10.50
N LYS A 160 17.65 -6.55 -10.55
CA LYS A 160 18.73 -7.49 -10.27
C LYS A 160 18.61 -8.09 -8.88
N TYR A 161 18.29 -7.26 -7.88
CA TYR A 161 18.08 -7.70 -6.51
C TYR A 161 16.94 -8.72 -6.40
N ALA A 162 15.84 -8.47 -7.10
CA ALA A 162 14.60 -9.26 -7.07
C ALA A 162 14.59 -10.48 -8.01
N ALA A 163 15.49 -10.52 -9.00
CA ALA A 163 15.52 -11.54 -10.05
C ALA A 163 15.65 -12.98 -9.51
N ILE A 164 14.74 -13.86 -9.95
CA ILE A 164 14.74 -15.28 -9.61
C ILE A 164 15.49 -16.05 -10.69
N ARG A 165 16.82 -16.17 -10.48
CA ARG A 165 17.73 -16.85 -11.42
C ARG A 165 17.61 -18.37 -11.45
N LYS A 166 17.19 -18.97 -10.33
CA LYS A 166 16.92 -20.41 -10.23
C LYS A 166 15.47 -20.58 -9.83
N PHE A 167 14.69 -21.21 -10.71
CA PHE A 167 13.28 -21.48 -10.48
C PHE A 167 13.09 -22.30 -9.18
N PRO A 168 12.12 -21.93 -8.32
CA PRO A 168 11.97 -22.56 -7.03
C PRO A 168 11.41 -23.98 -7.12
N SER A 169 11.67 -24.79 -6.08
CA SER A 169 10.94 -26.04 -5.91
C SER A 169 9.49 -25.75 -5.48
N ILE A 170 8.58 -26.72 -5.70
CA ILE A 170 7.19 -26.61 -5.25
C ILE A 170 7.11 -26.38 -3.74
N LEU A 171 7.98 -27.03 -2.96
CA LEU A 171 7.99 -26.90 -1.50
C LEU A 171 8.39 -25.49 -1.05
N ASP A 172 9.44 -24.91 -1.64
CA ASP A 172 9.87 -23.54 -1.31
C ASP A 172 8.81 -22.52 -1.72
N TYR A 173 8.21 -22.71 -2.89
CA TYR A 173 7.13 -21.86 -3.38
C TYR A 173 5.88 -21.94 -2.49
N ALA A 174 5.49 -23.14 -2.07
CA ALA A 174 4.36 -23.33 -1.16
C ALA A 174 4.63 -22.70 0.22
N GLY A 175 5.86 -22.82 0.75
CA GLY A 175 6.26 -22.13 1.98
C GLY A 175 6.22 -20.61 1.85
N TYR A 176 6.63 -20.07 0.70
CA TYR A 176 6.49 -18.65 0.39
C TYR A 176 5.03 -18.21 0.37
N VAL A 177 4.19 -18.90 -0.40
CA VAL A 177 2.75 -18.60 -0.54
C VAL A 177 2.06 -18.62 0.82
N LEU A 178 2.26 -19.71 1.56
CA LEU A 178 1.60 -19.99 2.83
C LEU A 178 2.43 -19.53 4.03
N PHE A 179 3.11 -18.39 3.95
CA PHE A 179 3.88 -17.88 5.09
C PHE A 179 2.96 -17.38 6.22
N PHE A 180 2.71 -18.23 7.23
CA PHE A 180 1.70 -17.98 8.27
C PHE A 180 1.79 -16.62 8.98
N PRO A 181 2.99 -16.04 9.27
CA PRO A 181 3.05 -14.74 9.97
C PRO A 181 2.40 -13.58 9.21
N SER A 182 2.33 -13.69 7.89
CA SER A 182 1.79 -12.64 7.01
C SER A 182 0.59 -13.12 6.18
N LEU A 183 0.02 -14.28 6.51
CA LEU A 183 -0.95 -14.98 5.65
C LEU A 183 -2.23 -14.17 5.46
N PHE A 184 -2.83 -13.68 6.54
CA PHE A 184 -4.16 -13.07 6.46
C PHE A 184 -4.15 -11.57 6.14
N ALA A 185 -3.24 -10.80 6.73
CA ALA A 185 -3.23 -9.33 6.61
C ALA A 185 -1.96 -8.76 5.96
N GLY A 186 -1.07 -9.61 5.45
CA GLY A 186 0.28 -9.20 5.05
C GLY A 186 1.17 -8.98 6.27
N PRO A 187 2.37 -8.38 6.10
CA PRO A 187 2.87 -7.69 4.90
C PRO A 187 3.19 -8.62 3.72
N ALA A 188 3.01 -8.13 2.49
CA ALA A 188 3.53 -8.81 1.29
C ALA A 188 5.05 -8.59 1.15
N PHE A 189 5.73 -9.54 0.53
CA PHE A 189 7.18 -9.52 0.29
C PHE A 189 7.53 -10.37 -0.93
N ASP A 190 8.72 -10.14 -1.48
CA ASP A 190 9.19 -10.85 -2.67
C ASP A 190 9.75 -12.24 -2.33
N TYR A 191 9.60 -13.19 -3.27
CA TYR A 191 10.14 -14.55 -3.12
C TYR A 191 11.66 -14.56 -2.89
N VAL A 192 12.40 -13.59 -3.45
CA VAL A 192 13.86 -13.52 -3.23
C VAL A 192 14.20 -13.30 -1.76
N ASP A 193 13.40 -12.50 -1.04
CA ASP A 193 13.61 -12.23 0.38
C ASP A 193 13.29 -13.48 1.20
N TYR A 194 12.21 -14.19 0.83
CA TYR A 194 11.88 -15.49 1.41
C TYR A 194 13.02 -16.49 1.26
N ARG A 195 13.56 -16.59 0.04
CA ARG A 195 14.65 -17.51 -0.29
C ARG A 195 15.92 -17.18 0.48
N ARG A 196 16.33 -15.90 0.48
CA ARG A 196 17.51 -15.45 1.23
C ARG A 196 17.34 -15.63 2.75
N TRP A 197 16.12 -15.52 3.24
CA TRP A 197 15.80 -15.78 4.65
C TRP A 197 15.89 -17.28 4.98
N ILE A 198 15.33 -18.15 4.14
CA ILE A 198 15.28 -19.59 4.43
C ILE A 198 16.67 -20.25 4.33
N ASP A 199 17.49 -19.83 3.36
CA ASP A 199 18.88 -20.28 3.18
C ASP A 199 19.88 -19.50 4.04
N THR A 200 19.41 -18.49 4.80
CA THR A 200 20.16 -17.65 5.73
C THR A 200 21.19 -16.69 5.11
N THR A 201 21.24 -16.55 3.78
CA THR A 201 22.10 -15.57 3.10
C THR A 201 21.69 -14.13 3.42
N LEU A 202 20.43 -13.90 3.79
CA LEU A 202 19.93 -12.59 4.25
C LEU A 202 20.69 -12.05 5.47
N PHE A 203 21.33 -12.92 6.25
CA PHE A 203 22.05 -12.58 7.48
C PHE A 203 23.57 -12.55 7.31
N GLU A 204 24.07 -12.66 6.08
CA GLU A 204 25.50 -12.58 5.80
C GLU A 204 26.04 -11.18 6.13
N VAL A 205 27.24 -11.16 6.70
CA VAL A 205 27.91 -9.94 7.15
C VAL A 205 28.92 -9.55 6.07
N PRO A 206 28.97 -8.27 5.66
CA PRO A 206 29.98 -7.81 4.70
C PRO A 206 31.41 -8.07 5.20
N PRO A 207 32.35 -8.50 4.32
CA PRO A 207 33.70 -8.95 4.70
C PRO A 207 34.54 -7.96 5.53
N ASP A 208 34.27 -6.66 5.41
CA ASP A 208 35.03 -5.59 6.08
C ASP A 208 34.33 -5.02 7.32
N THR A 209 33.36 -5.74 7.89
CA THR A 209 32.60 -5.25 9.04
C THR A 209 33.34 -5.52 10.35
N ASP A 210 33.49 -4.49 11.18
CA ASP A 210 34.01 -4.62 12.54
C ASP A 210 33.21 -5.68 13.34
N PRO A 211 33.85 -6.77 13.82
CA PRO A 211 33.18 -7.82 14.58
C PRO A 211 32.41 -7.34 15.81
N SER A 212 32.82 -6.22 16.41
CA SER A 212 32.14 -5.63 17.57
C SER A 212 30.78 -5.02 17.22
N LYS A 213 30.56 -4.71 15.94
CA LYS A 213 29.33 -4.10 15.40
C LYS A 213 28.36 -5.13 14.85
N VAL A 214 28.82 -6.37 14.67
CA VAL A 214 27.98 -7.46 14.17
C VAL A 214 26.90 -7.79 15.19
N PRO A 215 25.62 -7.82 14.77
CA PRO A 215 24.51 -8.11 15.67
C PRO A 215 24.69 -9.45 16.39
N PRO A 216 24.51 -9.50 17.73
CA PRO A 216 24.72 -10.72 18.48
C PRO A 216 23.68 -11.77 18.09
N THR A 217 24.14 -12.96 17.76
CA THR A 217 23.31 -14.14 17.57
C THR A 217 23.27 -14.97 18.86
N ARG A 218 22.56 -16.11 18.87
CA ARG A 218 22.50 -17.00 20.05
C ARG A 218 22.64 -18.44 19.63
N LYS A 219 23.66 -19.13 20.16
CA LYS A 219 24.09 -20.49 19.75
C LYS A 219 24.54 -20.46 18.29
N LYS A 220 24.45 -21.59 17.58
CA LYS A 220 24.85 -21.76 16.17
C LYS A 220 23.87 -21.15 15.15
N ARG A 221 23.09 -20.13 15.51
CA ARG A 221 22.08 -19.52 14.60
C ARG A 221 22.65 -18.28 13.92
N LYS A 222 22.27 -18.06 12.66
CA LYS A 222 22.62 -16.84 11.91
C LYS A 222 21.67 -15.68 12.17
N ILE A 223 20.41 -15.95 12.51
CA ILE A 223 19.39 -14.91 12.75
C ILE A 223 19.74 -14.08 14.01
N PRO A 224 19.83 -12.74 13.91
CA PRO A 224 20.05 -11.86 15.06
C PRO A 224 18.91 -11.91 16.08
N ARG A 225 19.16 -11.39 17.30
CA ARG A 225 18.15 -11.35 18.36
C ARG A 225 16.96 -10.45 18.00
N SER A 226 15.85 -11.07 17.59
CA SER A 226 14.59 -10.40 17.20
C SER A 226 13.52 -10.29 18.29
N GLY A 227 13.74 -10.84 19.50
CA GLY A 227 12.70 -10.96 20.52
C GLY A 227 12.16 -9.61 21.04
N ARG A 228 13.05 -8.68 21.39
CA ARG A 228 12.69 -7.34 21.87
C ARG A 228 11.94 -6.50 20.82
N PRO A 229 12.43 -6.36 19.56
CA PRO A 229 11.70 -5.58 18.55
C PRO A 229 10.36 -6.20 18.20
N ALA A 230 10.26 -7.54 18.13
CA ALA A 230 8.98 -8.23 17.95
C ALA A 230 7.99 -7.95 19.09
N LEU A 231 8.45 -8.05 20.35
CA LEU A 231 7.62 -7.76 21.53
C LEU A 231 7.14 -6.30 21.53
N LYS A 232 7.99 -5.35 21.13
CA LYS A 232 7.60 -3.94 20.99
C LYS A 232 6.45 -3.79 19.98
N LYS A 233 6.56 -4.40 18.80
CA LYS A 233 5.51 -4.40 17.78
C LYS A 233 4.23 -5.08 18.28
N MET A 234 4.35 -6.17 19.04
CA MET A 234 3.22 -6.85 19.68
C MET A 234 2.45 -5.93 20.63
N ILE A 235 3.16 -5.30 21.58
CA ILE A 235 2.57 -4.39 22.58
C ILE A 235 1.89 -3.21 21.88
N MET A 236 2.57 -2.58 20.92
CA MET A 236 1.99 -1.47 20.16
C MET A 236 0.78 -1.91 19.34
N GLY A 237 0.81 -3.09 18.73
CA GLY A 237 -0.32 -3.67 18.01
C GLY A 237 -1.54 -3.89 18.91
N ILE A 238 -1.34 -4.45 20.11
CA ILE A 238 -2.39 -4.62 21.12
C ILE A 238 -2.95 -3.27 21.55
N ILE A 239 -2.10 -2.27 21.81
CA ILE A 239 -2.56 -0.91 22.19
C ILE A 239 -3.47 -0.32 21.10
N TRP A 240 -3.13 -0.48 19.83
CA TRP A 240 -3.97 0.02 18.72
C TRP A 240 -5.30 -0.73 18.60
N ILE A 241 -5.31 -2.06 18.76
CA ILE A 241 -6.55 -2.85 18.79
C ILE A 241 -7.43 -2.44 19.97
N LEU A 242 -6.85 -2.26 21.17
CA LEU A 242 -7.61 -1.82 22.34
C LEU A 242 -8.19 -0.42 22.12
N ALA A 243 -7.41 0.51 21.55
CA ALA A 243 -7.91 1.83 21.19
C ALA A 243 -9.06 1.76 20.17
N PHE A 244 -8.98 0.86 19.18
CA PHE A 244 -10.08 0.60 18.24
C PHE A 244 -11.33 0.10 18.96
N VAL A 245 -11.22 -0.97 19.77
CA VAL A 245 -12.37 -1.55 20.49
C VAL A 245 -13.03 -0.53 21.42
N GLN A 246 -12.25 0.32 22.07
CA GLN A 246 -12.78 1.35 22.97
C GLN A 246 -13.48 2.50 22.23
N LEU A 247 -12.95 2.90 21.06
CA LEU A 247 -13.48 4.06 20.34
C LEU A 247 -14.57 3.69 19.33
N ALA A 248 -14.51 2.53 18.68
CA ALA A 248 -15.44 2.13 17.62
C ALA A 248 -16.93 2.23 17.99
N PRO A 249 -17.38 1.83 19.19
CA PRO A 249 -18.77 1.99 19.59
C PRO A 249 -19.26 3.45 19.66
N SER A 250 -18.35 4.40 19.86
CA SER A 250 -18.66 5.85 19.89
C SER A 250 -18.74 6.49 18.51
N TYR A 251 -18.28 5.80 17.47
CA TYR A 251 -18.27 6.29 16.08
C TYR A 251 -18.86 5.26 15.10
N PRO A 252 -20.10 4.74 15.35
CA PRO A 252 -20.68 3.71 14.50
C PRO A 252 -21.06 4.29 13.12
N PHE A 253 -20.98 3.47 12.07
CA PHE A 253 -21.28 3.93 10.70
C PHE A 253 -22.71 4.47 10.55
N SER A 254 -23.68 3.87 11.25
CA SER A 254 -25.08 4.31 11.24
C SER A 254 -25.28 5.73 11.74
N PHE A 255 -24.41 6.23 12.63
CA PHE A 255 -24.51 7.57 13.19
C PHE A 255 -24.42 8.65 12.10
N TYR A 256 -23.57 8.46 11.09
CA TYR A 256 -23.35 9.43 10.01
C TYR A 256 -24.55 9.57 9.05
N PHE A 257 -25.55 8.71 9.19
CA PHE A 257 -26.81 8.71 8.43
C PHE A 257 -28.02 9.01 9.32
N SER A 258 -27.81 9.36 10.59
CA SER A 258 -28.88 9.65 11.54
C SER A 258 -29.25 11.13 11.54
N ASP A 259 -30.51 11.43 11.86
CA ASP A 259 -30.98 12.80 12.07
C ASP A 259 -30.17 13.52 13.17
N GLU A 260 -29.69 12.78 14.18
CA GLU A 260 -28.85 13.33 15.25
C GLU A 260 -27.58 13.98 14.70
N TYR A 261 -26.92 13.35 13.73
CA TYR A 261 -25.68 13.89 13.14
C TYR A 261 -25.92 15.24 12.45
N GLU A 262 -27.08 15.44 11.84
CA GLU A 262 -27.44 16.70 11.17
C GLU A 262 -27.61 17.86 12.15
N THR A 263 -28.07 17.58 13.37
CA THR A 263 -28.25 18.62 14.42
C THR A 263 -26.93 19.20 14.91
N TYR A 264 -25.81 18.52 14.68
CA TYR A 264 -24.50 18.97 15.16
C TYR A 264 -24.03 20.21 14.40
N SER A 265 -23.26 21.07 15.08
CA SER A 265 -22.61 22.20 14.41
C SER A 265 -21.61 21.70 13.36
N LEU A 266 -21.36 22.50 12.32
CA LEU A 266 -20.44 22.12 11.24
C LEU A 266 -19.04 21.71 11.75
N PRO A 267 -18.38 22.41 12.69
CA PRO A 267 -17.10 21.96 13.24
C PRO A 267 -17.19 20.59 13.90
N ARG A 268 -18.30 20.30 14.61
CA ARG A 268 -18.51 19.00 15.24
C ARG A 268 -18.73 17.91 14.20
N ARG A 269 -19.48 18.18 13.11
CA ARG A 269 -19.64 17.24 11.99
C ARG A 269 -18.32 16.92 11.29
N ILE A 270 -17.44 17.91 11.09
CA ILE A 270 -16.09 17.72 10.53
C ILE A 270 -15.20 16.91 11.49
N TRP A 271 -15.25 17.21 12.79
CA TRP A 271 -14.53 16.43 13.80
C TRP A 271 -14.98 14.96 13.80
N GLN A 272 -16.28 14.71 13.71
CA GLN A 272 -16.82 13.35 13.63
C GLN A 272 -16.34 12.62 12.38
N LEU A 273 -16.24 13.31 11.23
CA LEU A 273 -15.70 12.74 10.00
C LEU A 273 -14.20 12.42 10.10
N TYR A 274 -13.43 13.26 10.79
CA TYR A 274 -12.03 12.97 11.13
C TYR A 274 -11.93 11.71 12.01
N MET A 275 -12.75 11.61 13.05
CA MET A 275 -12.77 10.47 13.95
C MET A 275 -13.19 9.18 13.25
N LEU A 276 -14.14 9.23 12.30
CA LEU A 276 -14.49 8.09 11.44
C LEU A 276 -13.25 7.46 10.82
N GLY A 277 -12.44 8.32 10.17
CA GLY A 277 -11.21 7.90 9.51
C GLY A 277 -10.19 7.38 10.51
N LEU A 278 -9.93 8.12 11.60
CA LEU A 278 -8.93 7.76 12.60
C LEU A 278 -9.24 6.40 13.23
N VAL A 279 -10.46 6.23 13.75
CA VAL A 279 -10.90 4.99 14.41
C VAL A 279 -10.84 3.82 13.42
N THR A 280 -11.27 4.02 12.18
CA THR A 280 -11.14 2.99 11.13
C THR A 280 -9.69 2.59 10.88
N ARG A 281 -8.71 3.50 10.96
CA ARG A 281 -7.28 3.18 10.79
C ARG A 281 -6.70 2.38 11.95
N LEU A 282 -7.19 2.57 13.18
CA LEU A 282 -6.63 1.92 14.38
C LEU A 282 -6.61 0.38 14.26
N LYS A 283 -7.66 -0.24 13.71
CA LYS A 283 -7.67 -1.71 13.50
C LYS A 283 -6.60 -2.19 12.52
N TYR A 284 -6.30 -1.40 11.49
CA TYR A 284 -5.23 -1.70 10.53
C TYR A 284 -3.85 -1.49 11.16
N TYR A 285 -3.66 -0.43 11.96
CA TYR A 285 -2.42 -0.23 12.73
C TYR A 285 -2.14 -1.40 13.65
N GLY A 286 -3.16 -1.85 14.39
CA GLY A 286 -3.07 -3.00 15.26
C GLY A 286 -2.70 -4.27 14.51
N SER A 287 -3.48 -4.62 13.49
CA SER A 287 -3.29 -5.85 12.70
C SER A 287 -1.91 -5.90 12.04
N TRP A 288 -1.50 -4.83 11.36
CA TRP A 288 -0.21 -4.79 10.68
C TRP A 288 0.98 -4.76 11.64
N TYR A 289 0.87 -4.13 12.81
CA TYR A 289 1.93 -4.20 13.82
C TYR A 289 2.08 -5.62 14.39
N LEU A 290 0.97 -6.33 14.62
CA LEU A 290 1.01 -7.71 15.11
C LEU A 290 1.65 -8.66 14.09
N THR A 291 1.24 -8.59 12.82
CA THR A 291 1.82 -9.45 11.78
C THR A 291 3.28 -9.08 11.48
N GLU A 292 3.61 -7.79 11.42
CA GLU A 292 5.00 -7.34 11.29
C GLU A 292 5.87 -7.84 12.45
N GLY A 293 5.37 -7.79 13.69
CA GLY A 293 6.09 -8.31 14.84
C GLY A 293 6.35 -9.81 14.77
N ALA A 294 5.40 -10.60 14.25
CA ALA A 294 5.60 -12.03 14.00
C ALA A 294 6.64 -12.29 12.88
N CYS A 295 6.63 -11.49 11.82
CA CYS A 295 7.64 -11.50 10.75
C CYS A 295 9.04 -11.10 11.25
N ILE A 296 9.15 -10.11 12.13
CA ILE A 296 10.40 -9.75 12.81
C ILE A 296 10.87 -10.93 13.65
N LEU A 297 9.96 -11.56 14.40
CA LEU A 297 10.32 -12.66 15.29
C LEU A 297 10.86 -13.87 14.53
N SER A 298 10.28 -14.21 13.37
CA SER A 298 10.75 -15.28 12.47
C SER A 298 12.11 -14.96 11.83
N GLY A 299 12.49 -13.69 11.80
CA GLY A 299 13.75 -13.19 11.23
C GLY A 299 13.60 -12.58 9.83
N LEU A 300 12.44 -12.73 9.18
CA LEU A 300 12.21 -12.21 7.83
C LEU A 300 12.13 -10.68 7.79
N GLY A 301 11.80 -10.02 8.91
CA GLY A 301 11.81 -8.57 9.02
C GLY A 301 13.20 -7.90 9.04
N TYR A 302 14.29 -8.67 8.98
CA TYR A 302 15.66 -8.16 9.07
C TYR A 302 16.05 -7.36 7.83
N ASN A 303 16.60 -6.16 8.02
CA ASN A 303 17.02 -5.27 6.95
C ASN A 303 18.46 -4.76 7.13
N GLY A 304 19.36 -5.65 7.57
CA GLY A 304 20.74 -5.29 7.86
C GLY A 304 20.90 -4.54 9.18
N PHE A 305 22.03 -3.85 9.32
CA PHE A 305 22.38 -3.08 10.51
C PHE A 305 23.29 -1.92 10.14
N ASP A 306 23.31 -0.90 10.99
CA ASP A 306 24.24 0.21 10.87
C ASP A 306 25.65 -0.24 11.26
N ALA A 307 26.59 -0.15 10.32
CA ALA A 307 27.98 -0.52 10.54
C ALA A 307 28.69 0.34 11.61
N LYS A 308 28.21 1.56 11.89
CA LYS A 308 28.78 2.45 12.92
C LYS A 308 28.25 2.14 14.31
N THR A 309 26.93 1.99 14.43
CA THR A 309 26.25 1.84 15.73
C THR A 309 25.95 0.39 16.11
N GLY A 310 26.02 -0.55 15.17
CA GLY A 310 25.60 -1.95 15.36
C GLY A 310 24.07 -2.12 15.48
N LYS A 311 23.29 -1.05 15.23
CA LYS A 311 21.84 -1.08 15.36
C LYS A 311 21.22 -1.87 14.21
N VAL A 312 20.50 -2.93 14.56
CA VAL A 312 19.74 -3.75 13.60
C VAL A 312 18.50 -3.02 13.11
N PHE A 313 18.26 -3.06 11.80
CA PHE A 313 17.03 -2.60 11.18
C PHE A 313 16.05 -3.76 11.04
N TRP A 314 14.82 -3.55 11.53
CA TRP A 314 13.74 -4.54 11.55
C TRP A 314 12.52 -4.02 10.77
N ASP A 315 12.78 -3.33 9.66
CA ASP A 315 11.80 -2.57 8.89
C ASP A 315 11.62 -3.08 7.45
N ARG A 316 12.23 -4.22 7.08
CA ARG A 316 12.09 -4.82 5.73
C ARG A 316 10.64 -4.99 5.33
N LEU A 317 9.81 -5.38 6.30
CA LEU A 317 8.39 -5.70 6.11
C LEU A 317 7.47 -4.69 6.80
N GLU A 318 7.96 -3.49 7.13
CA GLU A 318 7.11 -2.46 7.75
C GLU A 318 5.99 -2.06 6.78
N ASN A 319 4.73 -2.35 7.15
CA ASN A 319 3.60 -2.03 6.29
C ASN A 319 2.99 -0.65 6.55
N VAL A 320 3.15 -0.12 7.77
CA VAL A 320 2.56 1.15 8.18
C VAL A 320 3.41 1.87 9.21
N ASN A 321 3.43 3.19 9.13
CA ASN A 321 4.02 4.05 10.15
C ASN A 321 2.94 5.04 10.65
N PRO A 322 2.21 4.70 11.73
CA PRO A 322 1.11 5.52 12.25
C PRO A 322 1.55 6.95 12.57
N TRP A 323 2.72 7.13 13.18
CA TRP A 323 3.21 8.48 13.51
C TRP A 323 3.52 9.30 12.27
N GLY A 324 4.19 8.70 11.27
CA GLY A 324 4.46 9.38 10.00
C GLY A 324 3.19 9.75 9.25
N LEU A 325 2.12 8.97 9.40
CA LEU A 325 0.82 9.22 8.80
C LEU A 325 0.05 10.31 9.56
N GLU A 326 -0.16 10.15 10.87
CA GLU A 326 -0.97 11.08 11.67
C GLU A 326 -0.29 12.45 11.89
N THR A 327 1.01 12.58 11.61
CA THR A 327 1.75 13.86 11.63
C THR A 327 2.10 14.37 10.23
N ALA A 328 1.56 13.76 9.17
CA ALA A 328 1.86 14.14 7.80
C ALA A 328 1.38 15.58 7.50
N GLN A 329 2.26 16.35 6.86
CA GLN A 329 2.01 17.75 6.46
C GLN A 329 1.61 17.89 4.98
N ASN A 330 1.41 16.78 4.28
CA ASN A 330 0.93 16.73 2.91
C ASN A 330 0.46 15.30 2.58
N THR A 331 -0.34 15.18 1.54
CA THR A 331 -0.91 13.90 1.09
C THR A 331 0.13 12.86 0.71
N ARG A 332 1.24 13.26 0.07
CA ARG A 332 2.32 12.33 -0.26
C ARG A 332 2.90 11.68 1.00
N GLY A 333 3.26 12.48 2.00
CA GLY A 333 3.77 11.98 3.28
C GLY A 333 2.75 11.12 4.02
N TYR A 334 1.46 11.44 3.91
CA TYR A 334 0.37 10.64 4.48
C TYR A 334 0.32 9.25 3.82
N LEU A 335 0.28 9.20 2.49
CA LEU A 335 0.12 7.97 1.72
C LEU A 335 1.39 7.10 1.67
N GLU A 336 2.59 7.68 1.73
CA GLU A 336 3.87 6.94 1.82
C GLU A 336 4.02 6.20 3.16
N ASN A 337 3.28 6.60 4.20
CA ASN A 337 3.28 5.93 5.51
C ASN A 337 2.13 4.93 5.68
N TRP A 338 1.23 4.81 4.70
CA TRP A 338 0.12 3.86 4.66
C TRP A 338 0.41 2.73 3.67
N ASN A 339 0.18 1.48 4.08
CA ASN A 339 0.27 0.30 3.21
C ASN A 339 1.52 0.28 2.30
N LYS A 340 2.69 0.40 2.91
CA LYS A 340 3.98 0.60 2.26
C LYS A 340 4.33 -0.51 1.26
N ASN A 341 3.97 -1.76 1.56
CA ASN A 341 4.26 -2.88 0.66
C ASN A 341 3.38 -2.86 -0.59
N THR A 342 2.12 -2.42 -0.49
CA THR A 342 1.28 -2.18 -1.67
C THR A 342 1.82 -1.02 -2.51
N ASN A 343 2.29 0.05 -1.88
CA ASN A 343 2.98 1.15 -2.57
C ASN A 343 4.23 0.66 -3.34
N HIS A 344 5.05 -0.17 -2.68
CA HIS A 344 6.21 -0.80 -3.32
C HIS A 344 5.82 -1.68 -4.49
N TRP A 345 4.76 -2.48 -4.34
CA TRP A 345 4.25 -3.36 -5.38
C TRP A 345 3.75 -2.57 -6.61
N LEU A 346 2.85 -1.61 -6.40
CA LEU A 346 2.31 -0.76 -7.46
C LEU A 346 3.42 -0.02 -8.20
N ARG A 347 4.44 0.48 -7.48
CA ARG A 347 5.58 1.15 -8.11
C ARG A 347 6.40 0.19 -8.98
N ASN A 348 6.87 -0.92 -8.41
CA ASN A 348 7.92 -1.74 -9.02
C ASN A 348 7.40 -2.81 -9.99
N TYR A 349 6.15 -3.23 -9.81
CA TYR A 349 5.55 -4.33 -10.59
C TYR A 349 4.37 -3.89 -11.48
N VAL A 350 3.94 -2.62 -11.37
CA VAL A 350 2.92 -2.04 -12.27
C VAL A 350 3.48 -0.81 -12.96
N TYR A 351 3.65 0.31 -12.25
CA TYR A 351 4.02 1.62 -12.80
C TYR A 351 5.29 1.59 -13.66
N LEU A 352 6.38 1.02 -13.12
CA LEU A 352 7.64 0.91 -13.87
C LEU A 352 7.60 -0.16 -14.98
N ARG A 353 6.67 -1.13 -14.90
CA ARG A 353 6.60 -2.26 -15.84
C ARG A 353 5.79 -1.94 -17.10
N VAL A 354 4.74 -1.14 -16.96
CA VAL A 354 3.96 -0.62 -18.10
C VAL A 354 4.72 0.46 -18.87
N THR A 355 5.81 0.99 -18.31
CA THR A 355 6.63 2.00 -18.96
C THR A 355 7.60 1.33 -19.96
N PRO A 356 7.56 1.67 -21.26
CA PRO A 356 8.48 1.11 -22.24
C PRO A 356 9.96 1.38 -21.88
N LYS A 357 10.85 0.43 -22.20
CA LYS A 357 12.29 0.59 -21.97
C LYS A 357 12.81 1.88 -22.61
N GLY A 358 13.58 2.66 -21.85
CA GLY A 358 14.16 3.92 -22.31
C GLY A 358 13.21 5.12 -22.30
N LYS A 359 11.90 4.93 -22.08
CA LYS A 359 10.94 6.03 -21.92
C LYS A 359 10.76 6.37 -20.44
N LYS A 360 10.42 7.64 -20.16
CA LYS A 360 9.98 8.04 -18.82
C LYS A 360 8.52 7.62 -18.65
N PRO A 361 8.11 7.18 -17.45
CA PRO A 361 6.70 6.97 -17.16
C PRO A 361 5.89 8.25 -17.41
N GLY A 362 4.74 8.11 -18.05
CA GLY A 362 3.78 9.18 -18.30
C GLY A 362 2.35 8.73 -17.98
N PHE A 363 1.37 9.35 -18.63
CA PHE A 363 -0.06 9.17 -18.35
C PHE A 363 -0.51 7.72 -18.30
N ARG A 364 -0.18 6.91 -19.31
CA ARG A 364 -0.59 5.49 -19.34
C ARG A 364 -0.08 4.70 -18.14
N ALA A 365 1.12 5.02 -17.65
CA ALA A 365 1.69 4.34 -16.50
C ALA A 365 0.93 4.67 -15.22
N THR A 366 0.60 5.95 -15.04
CA THR A 366 -0.21 6.41 -13.92
C THR A 366 -1.62 5.83 -13.96
N LEU A 367 -2.30 5.88 -15.11
CA LEU A 367 -3.65 5.32 -15.28
C LEU A 367 -3.69 3.81 -15.02
N ALA A 368 -2.72 3.06 -15.54
CA ALA A 368 -2.63 1.62 -15.29
C ALA A 368 -2.43 1.31 -13.80
N THR A 369 -1.59 2.08 -13.11
CA THR A 369 -1.33 1.89 -11.67
C THR A 369 -2.54 2.25 -10.83
N PHE A 370 -3.21 3.36 -11.16
CA PHE A 370 -4.46 3.79 -10.54
C PHE A 370 -5.55 2.73 -10.67
N THR A 371 -5.80 2.27 -11.91
CA THR A 371 -6.83 1.27 -12.20
C THR A 371 -6.55 -0.04 -11.49
N THR A 372 -5.28 -0.46 -11.48
CA THR A 372 -4.83 -1.64 -10.73
C THR A 372 -5.12 -1.49 -9.24
N SER A 373 -4.80 -0.34 -8.64
CA SER A 373 -5.03 -0.06 -7.23
C SER A 373 -6.52 -0.10 -6.87
N ALA A 374 -7.38 0.53 -7.68
CA ALA A 374 -8.83 0.51 -7.48
C ALA A 374 -9.39 -0.92 -7.57
N PHE A 375 -9.05 -1.67 -8.63
CA PHE A 375 -9.52 -3.04 -8.82
C PHE A 375 -8.98 -4.00 -7.78
N TRP A 376 -7.79 -3.73 -7.25
CA TRP A 376 -7.21 -4.49 -6.15
C TRP A 376 -8.06 -4.37 -4.89
N HIS A 377 -8.61 -3.19 -4.61
CA HIS A 377 -9.52 -2.98 -3.49
C HIS A 377 -10.94 -3.52 -3.70
N GLY A 378 -11.45 -3.47 -4.93
CA GLY A 378 -12.76 -4.05 -5.29
C GLY A 378 -13.62 -3.11 -6.13
N PHE A 379 -14.91 -3.42 -6.25
CA PHE A 379 -15.84 -2.74 -7.18
C PHE A 379 -16.86 -1.83 -6.49
N TYR A 380 -16.72 -1.62 -5.18
CA TYR A 380 -17.54 -0.66 -4.45
C TYR A 380 -17.30 0.77 -4.95
N PRO A 381 -18.35 1.55 -5.28
CA PRO A 381 -18.21 2.91 -5.81
C PRO A 381 -17.36 3.83 -4.91
N GLY A 382 -17.42 3.63 -3.59
CA GLY A 382 -16.66 4.40 -2.63
C GLY A 382 -15.14 4.39 -2.87
N TYR A 383 -14.57 3.26 -3.33
CA TYR A 383 -13.15 3.20 -3.65
C TYR A 383 -12.78 4.17 -4.77
N TYR A 384 -13.53 4.15 -5.87
CA TYR A 384 -13.29 5.01 -7.03
C TYR A 384 -13.48 6.49 -6.69
N MET A 385 -14.50 6.84 -5.89
CA MET A 385 -14.71 8.21 -5.43
C MET A 385 -13.52 8.74 -4.62
N ALA A 386 -13.02 7.95 -3.66
CA ALA A 386 -11.87 8.33 -2.84
C ALA A 386 -10.61 8.49 -3.70
N PHE A 387 -10.36 7.55 -4.61
CA PHE A 387 -9.19 7.58 -5.49
C PHE A 387 -9.20 8.77 -6.46
N ILE A 388 -10.35 9.05 -7.09
CA ILE A 388 -10.50 10.22 -7.97
C ILE A 388 -10.22 11.50 -7.19
N LEU A 389 -10.88 11.70 -6.04
CA LEU A 389 -10.65 12.91 -5.26
C LEU A 389 -9.19 13.03 -4.77
N ALA A 390 -8.59 11.92 -4.32
CA ALA A 390 -7.20 11.90 -3.88
C ALA A 390 -6.22 12.33 -4.99
N SER A 391 -6.54 12.07 -6.27
CA SER A 391 -5.71 12.51 -7.41
C SER A 391 -5.67 14.04 -7.54
N PHE A 392 -6.81 14.71 -7.34
CA PHE A 392 -6.89 16.18 -7.32
C PHE A 392 -6.22 16.76 -6.09
N VAL A 393 -6.44 16.17 -4.91
CA VAL A 393 -5.80 16.61 -3.66
C VAL A 393 -4.28 16.51 -3.78
N GLN A 394 -3.75 15.41 -4.35
CA GLN A 394 -2.32 15.21 -4.57
C GLN A 394 -1.71 16.32 -5.47
N THR A 395 -2.42 16.67 -6.54
CA THR A 395 -2.01 17.74 -7.48
C THR A 395 -1.96 19.10 -6.78
N VAL A 396 -3.01 19.45 -6.03
CA VAL A 396 -3.06 20.68 -5.24
C VAL A 396 -1.97 20.71 -4.17
N ALA A 397 -1.76 19.61 -3.44
CA ALA A 397 -0.74 19.51 -2.41
C ALA A 397 0.67 19.72 -2.98
N LYS A 398 0.95 19.18 -4.18
CA LYS A 398 2.20 19.43 -4.90
C LYS A 398 2.38 20.91 -5.22
N ASN A 399 1.33 21.60 -5.67
CA ASN A 399 1.39 23.03 -5.96
C ASN A 399 1.68 23.88 -4.71
N PHE A 400 1.07 23.58 -3.57
CA PHE A 400 1.43 24.22 -2.29
C PHE A 400 2.88 23.94 -1.90
N ARG A 401 3.35 22.68 -2.06
CA ARG A 401 4.74 22.31 -1.77
C ARG A 401 5.74 23.05 -2.64
N ARG A 402 5.41 23.27 -3.91
CA ARG A 402 6.28 23.90 -4.91
C ARG A 402 6.28 25.42 -4.82
N HIS A 403 5.11 26.04 -4.66
CA HIS A 403 4.96 27.50 -4.81
C HIS A 403 4.73 28.21 -3.48
N VAL A 404 4.30 27.54 -2.42
CA VAL A 404 3.98 28.19 -1.12
C VAL A 404 5.02 27.86 -0.05
N ARG A 405 5.38 26.58 0.11
CA ARG A 405 6.39 26.15 1.11
C ARG A 405 7.72 26.93 1.05
N PRO A 406 8.28 27.30 -0.12
CA PRO A 406 9.57 27.99 -0.17
C PRO A 406 9.59 29.32 0.60
N PHE A 407 8.46 29.99 0.79
CA PHE A 407 8.39 31.24 1.56
C PHE A 407 8.65 31.05 3.06
N PHE A 408 8.55 29.81 3.55
CA PHE A 408 8.82 29.42 4.93
C PHE A 408 10.22 28.80 5.11
N LEU A 409 11.06 28.86 4.07
CA LEU A 409 12.46 28.48 4.12
C LEU A 409 13.34 29.69 3.82
N SER A 410 14.62 29.57 4.16
CA SER A 410 15.66 30.51 3.76
C SER A 410 15.73 30.63 2.23
N PRO A 411 16.30 31.72 1.69
CA PRO A 411 16.48 31.94 0.25
C PRO A 411 17.08 30.76 -0.54
N ASP A 412 18.00 30.04 0.08
CA ASP A 412 18.68 28.85 -0.45
C ASP A 412 17.92 27.54 -0.15
N GLY A 413 16.82 27.61 0.61
CA GLY A 413 15.96 26.48 0.96
C GLY A 413 16.53 25.54 2.02
N SER A 414 17.70 25.85 2.58
CA SER A 414 18.43 24.96 3.47
C SER A 414 17.90 24.97 4.90
N LYS A 415 17.36 26.11 5.36
CA LYS A 415 16.95 26.33 6.75
C LYS A 415 15.49 26.78 6.87
N PRO A 416 14.78 26.37 7.93
CA PRO A 416 13.45 26.88 8.22
C PRO A 416 13.49 28.36 8.65
N THR A 417 12.47 29.15 8.29
CA THR A 417 12.27 30.50 8.87
C THR A 417 11.50 30.40 10.20
N ALA A 418 11.40 31.52 10.93
CA ALA A 418 10.57 31.59 12.15
C ALA A 418 9.08 31.29 11.90
N LEU A 419 8.60 31.43 10.67
CA LEU A 419 7.22 31.13 10.28
C LEU A 419 6.98 29.66 9.93
N LYS A 420 8.05 28.88 9.75
CA LYS A 420 7.97 27.47 9.33
C LYS A 420 7.15 26.59 10.30
N PRO A 421 7.27 26.71 11.63
CA PRO A 421 6.46 25.92 12.55
C PRO A 421 4.96 26.17 12.38
N TYR A 422 4.54 27.42 12.14
CA TYR A 422 3.13 27.75 11.89
C TYR A 422 2.63 27.14 10.58
N TYR A 423 3.42 27.25 9.50
CA TYR A 423 3.11 26.58 8.24
C TYR A 423 2.98 25.06 8.41
N ASP A 424 3.84 24.46 9.23
CA ASP A 424 3.84 23.03 9.50
C ASP A 424 2.60 22.57 10.25
N VAL A 425 2.19 23.31 11.29
CA VAL A 425 0.95 23.04 12.04
C VAL A 425 -0.27 23.19 11.14
N VAL A 426 -0.36 24.27 10.36
CA VAL A 426 -1.47 24.48 9.41
C VAL A 426 -1.50 23.40 8.33
N SER A 427 -0.34 23.06 7.75
CA SER A 427 -0.25 22.03 6.72
C SER A 427 -0.64 20.66 7.25
N TRP A 428 -0.23 20.32 8.48
CA TRP A 428 -0.67 19.11 9.17
C TRP A 428 -2.18 19.09 9.36
N PHE A 429 -2.75 20.14 9.96
CA PHE A 429 -4.18 20.22 10.23
C PHE A 429 -5.01 20.12 8.95
N VAL A 430 -4.66 20.88 7.92
CA VAL A 430 -5.33 20.82 6.61
C VAL A 430 -5.18 19.44 5.97
N THR A 431 -4.00 18.82 6.04
CA THR A 431 -3.77 17.47 5.50
C THR A 431 -4.67 16.44 6.19
N GLN A 432 -4.77 16.46 7.52
CA GLN A 432 -5.63 15.53 8.27
C GLN A 432 -7.11 15.72 7.91
N LEU A 433 -7.58 16.98 7.82
CA LEU A 433 -8.97 17.27 7.46
C LEU A 433 -9.29 16.87 6.02
N ILE A 434 -8.44 17.21 5.05
CA ILE A 434 -8.71 16.89 3.64
C ILE A 434 -8.63 15.39 3.38
N MET A 435 -7.66 14.70 4.00
CA MET A 435 -7.52 13.25 3.85
C MET A 435 -8.67 12.50 4.51
N SER A 436 -9.17 12.96 5.65
CA SER A 436 -10.34 12.34 6.29
C SER A 436 -11.59 12.44 5.42
N PHE A 437 -11.83 13.61 4.80
CA PHE A 437 -12.91 13.78 3.83
C PHE A 437 -12.71 12.89 2.59
N THR A 438 -11.48 12.84 2.08
CA THR A 438 -11.12 12.10 0.85
C THR A 438 -11.24 10.59 1.02
N VAL A 439 -10.92 10.06 2.21
CA VAL A 439 -10.93 8.63 2.51
C VAL A 439 -12.28 8.15 3.03
N ALA A 440 -13.17 9.05 3.48
CA ALA A 440 -14.52 8.67 3.92
C ALA A 440 -15.28 7.74 2.94
N PRO A 441 -15.29 7.96 1.60
CA PRO A 441 -15.94 7.06 0.66
C PRO A 441 -15.35 5.65 0.68
N PHE A 442 -14.04 5.55 0.92
CA PHE A 442 -13.30 4.29 1.02
C PHE A 442 -13.77 3.44 2.21
N VAL A 443 -14.25 4.10 3.26
CA VAL A 443 -14.77 3.46 4.46
C VAL A 443 -16.26 3.14 4.30
N LEU A 444 -17.02 4.04 3.66
CA LEU A 444 -18.48 3.90 3.48
C LEU A 444 -18.88 2.93 2.37
N LEU A 445 -18.01 2.69 1.38
CA LEU A 445 -18.20 1.81 0.22
C LEU A 445 -19.36 2.17 -0.74
N SER A 446 -20.28 3.04 -0.31
CA SER A 446 -21.50 3.42 -1.05
C SER A 446 -21.40 4.79 -1.69
N PHE A 447 -21.85 4.90 -2.94
CA PHE A 447 -21.97 6.20 -3.63
C PHE A 447 -22.97 7.12 -2.93
N LYS A 448 -24.22 6.64 -2.75
CA LYS A 448 -25.29 7.43 -2.12
C LYS A 448 -24.92 7.82 -0.70
N GLY A 449 -24.38 6.87 0.07
CA GLY A 449 -23.94 7.12 1.44
C GLY A 449 -22.83 8.18 1.49
N THR A 450 -21.88 8.11 0.56
CA THR A 450 -20.82 9.12 0.46
C THR A 450 -21.36 10.51 0.16
N ILE A 451 -22.27 10.64 -0.81
CA ILE A 451 -22.86 11.95 -1.17
C ILE A 451 -23.63 12.54 0.00
N ALA A 452 -24.39 11.72 0.75
CA ALA A 452 -25.08 12.18 1.95
C ALA A 452 -24.09 12.71 3.01
N VAL A 453 -23.08 11.92 3.38
CA VAL A 453 -22.07 12.31 4.38
C VAL A 453 -21.28 13.54 3.95
N TRP A 454 -20.88 13.64 2.69
CA TRP A 454 -20.24 14.84 2.15
C TRP A 454 -21.18 16.05 2.14
N GLY A 455 -22.47 15.85 1.87
CA GLY A 455 -23.52 16.87 1.95
C GLY A 455 -23.65 17.44 3.36
N HIS A 456 -23.64 16.59 4.40
CA HIS A 456 -23.70 17.04 5.80
C HIS A 456 -22.53 17.93 6.20
N VAL A 457 -21.40 17.89 5.50
CA VAL A 457 -20.25 18.79 5.73
C VAL A 457 -20.05 19.80 4.59
N TYR A 458 -21.12 20.07 3.82
CA TYR A 458 -21.16 21.04 2.72
C TYR A 458 -20.05 20.86 1.69
N PHE A 459 -19.65 19.62 1.43
CA PHE A 459 -18.62 19.26 0.47
C PHE A 459 -17.29 20.04 0.63
N TYR A 460 -16.93 20.44 1.87
CA TYR A 460 -15.78 21.33 2.11
C TYR A 460 -14.49 20.83 1.43
N GLY A 461 -14.27 19.52 1.38
CA GLY A 461 -13.10 18.94 0.74
C GLY A 461 -13.07 19.23 -0.76
N ILE A 462 -14.18 18.97 -1.47
CA ILE A 462 -14.29 19.26 -2.91
C ILE A 462 -14.16 20.76 -3.16
N VAL A 463 -14.90 21.59 -2.41
CA VAL A 463 -14.86 23.06 -2.56
C VAL A 463 -13.46 23.59 -2.34
N SER A 464 -12.75 23.12 -1.30
CA SER A 464 -11.37 23.56 -1.02
C SER A 464 -10.38 23.15 -2.10
N VAL A 465 -10.51 21.95 -2.67
CA VAL A 465 -9.68 21.47 -3.77
C VAL A 465 -9.96 22.25 -5.05
N ALA A 466 -11.23 22.49 -5.37
CA ALA A 466 -11.63 23.28 -6.54
C ALA A 466 -11.11 24.72 -6.44
N ALA A 467 -11.31 25.37 -5.29
CA ALA A 467 -10.81 26.72 -5.03
C ALA A 467 -9.27 26.80 -5.13
N ALA A 468 -8.56 25.83 -4.56
CA ALA A 468 -7.10 25.78 -4.66
C ALA A 468 -6.63 25.51 -6.10
N THR A 469 -7.32 24.66 -6.84
CA THR A 469 -7.04 24.40 -8.25
C THR A 469 -7.22 25.68 -9.08
N ALA A 470 -8.34 26.38 -8.91
CA ALA A 470 -8.60 27.67 -9.55
C ALA A 470 -7.54 28.72 -9.18
N PHE A 471 -7.15 28.80 -7.91
CA PHE A 471 -6.08 29.69 -7.46
C PHE A 471 -4.75 29.43 -8.19
N PHE A 472 -4.34 28.16 -8.35
CA PHE A 472 -3.11 27.81 -9.05
C PHE A 472 -3.23 27.86 -10.58
N ALA A 473 -4.44 27.81 -11.13
CA ALA A 473 -4.70 28.07 -12.55
C ALA A 473 -4.70 29.59 -12.87
N SER A 474 -4.89 30.44 -11.86
CA SER A 474 -4.89 31.90 -12.02
C SER A 474 -3.47 32.51 -12.13
N PRO A 475 -3.34 33.81 -12.49
CA PRO A 475 -2.07 34.53 -12.45
C PRO A 475 -1.35 34.52 -11.09
N ALA A 476 -2.03 34.14 -10.00
CA ALA A 476 -1.43 33.99 -8.69
C ALA A 476 -0.23 33.00 -8.69
N ARG A 477 -0.28 31.91 -9.46
CA ARG A 477 0.85 30.97 -9.60
C ARG A 477 2.10 31.65 -10.17
N ALA A 478 1.91 32.47 -11.21
CA ALA A 478 3.01 33.23 -11.82
C ALA A 478 3.56 34.29 -10.86
N TYR A 479 2.66 34.97 -10.13
CA TYR A 479 3.03 35.91 -9.08
C TYR A 479 3.89 35.25 -7.99
N LEU A 480 3.44 34.13 -7.40
CA LEU A 480 4.19 33.38 -6.38
C LEU A 480 5.58 32.97 -6.90
N SER A 481 5.63 32.46 -8.13
CA SER A 481 6.90 32.07 -8.77
C SER A 481 7.85 33.26 -8.96
N SER A 482 7.32 34.44 -9.32
CA SER A 482 8.11 35.66 -9.45
C SER A 482 8.69 36.13 -8.11
N GLN A 483 7.89 36.07 -7.04
CA GLN A 483 8.31 36.45 -5.68
C GLN A 483 9.37 35.47 -5.14
N GLN A 484 9.22 34.18 -5.43
CA GLN A 484 10.22 33.18 -5.09
C GLN A 484 11.56 33.46 -5.79
N LYS A 485 11.54 33.79 -7.10
CA LYS A 485 12.74 34.15 -7.85
C LYS A 485 13.43 35.40 -7.27
N LYS A 486 12.68 36.41 -6.83
CA LYS A 486 13.23 37.60 -6.15
C LYS A 486 13.93 37.25 -4.84
N ARG A 487 13.42 36.26 -4.10
CA ARG A 487 14.03 35.78 -2.85
C ARG A 487 15.26 34.92 -3.08
N SER A 488 15.34 34.17 -4.18
CA SER A 488 16.35 33.11 -4.38
C SER A 488 17.58 33.64 -5.13
N ARG A 489 18.68 33.92 -4.42
CA ARG A 489 20.03 34.02 -5.01
C ARG A 489 21.03 33.24 -4.16
N PRO A 490 21.75 32.23 -4.71
CA PRO A 490 21.58 31.59 -6.02
C PRO A 490 20.41 30.58 -6.02
N ALA A 491 19.99 30.17 -7.21
CA ALA A 491 18.80 29.36 -7.47
C ALA A 491 18.65 28.17 -6.52
N LEU A 492 17.49 28.09 -5.85
CA LEU A 492 17.03 26.88 -5.16
C LEU A 492 17.24 25.69 -6.10
N ALA A 493 18.17 24.80 -5.72
CA ALA A 493 18.29 23.51 -6.37
C ALA A 493 16.91 22.85 -6.35
N ARG A 494 16.45 22.43 -7.53
CA ARG A 494 15.18 21.72 -7.72
C ARG A 494 15.16 20.56 -6.73
N THR A 495 14.40 20.68 -5.65
CA THR A 495 14.15 19.53 -4.78
C THR A 495 13.32 18.57 -5.62
N VAL A 496 13.96 17.49 -6.06
CA VAL A 496 13.32 16.38 -6.77
C VAL A 496 12.42 15.70 -5.73
N SER A 497 11.24 16.27 -5.46
CA SER A 497 10.15 15.51 -4.87
C SER A 497 9.94 14.33 -5.82
N GLY A 498 10.19 13.11 -5.37
CA GLY A 498 10.29 11.94 -6.25
C GLY A 498 9.10 11.89 -7.22
N ASP A 499 9.35 11.98 -8.51
CA ASP A 499 8.30 12.08 -9.54
C ASP A 499 7.41 10.81 -9.65
N THR A 500 7.62 9.79 -8.81
CA THR A 500 6.83 8.56 -8.79
C THR A 500 5.48 8.74 -8.06
N PRO A 501 4.35 8.29 -8.65
CA PRO A 501 3.04 8.17 -8.02
C PRO A 501 3.07 7.34 -6.73
N VAL A 502 2.18 7.68 -5.79
CA VAL A 502 1.95 6.93 -4.55
C VAL A 502 0.54 6.33 -4.62
N LEU A 503 0.40 5.02 -4.39
CA LEU A 503 -0.83 4.24 -4.61
C LEU A 503 -1.45 4.39 -6.02
N GLY A 504 -0.62 4.70 -7.03
CA GLY A 504 -1.08 4.97 -8.40
C GLY A 504 -1.73 6.35 -8.59
N LEU A 505 -1.76 7.20 -7.57
CA LEU A 505 -2.29 8.55 -7.71
C LEU A 505 -1.30 9.46 -8.46
N PRO A 506 -1.74 10.17 -9.51
CA PRO A 506 -0.91 11.11 -10.24
C PRO A 506 -0.36 12.16 -9.28
N ASN A 507 0.92 12.49 -9.43
CA ASN A 507 1.52 13.60 -8.69
C ASN A 507 1.03 14.96 -9.21
N ASP A 508 0.56 15.02 -10.47
CA ASP A 508 0.24 16.26 -11.18
C ASP A 508 -0.70 15.99 -12.35
N LEU A 509 -2.01 16.12 -12.12
CA LEU A 509 -3.03 15.82 -13.13
C LEU A 509 -2.87 16.67 -14.40
N GLU A 510 -2.50 17.95 -14.27
CA GLU A 510 -2.29 18.85 -15.42
C GLU A 510 -1.16 18.32 -16.30
N LYS A 511 -0.02 17.98 -15.69
CA LYS A 511 1.11 17.37 -16.41
C LYS A 511 0.73 16.03 -17.03
N GLU A 512 -0.08 15.23 -16.36
CA GLU A 512 -0.52 13.92 -16.84
C GLU A 512 -1.46 14.05 -18.05
N VAL A 513 -2.31 15.09 -18.08
CA VAL A 513 -3.11 15.43 -19.28
C VAL A 513 -2.22 15.91 -20.42
N ASP A 514 -1.22 16.76 -20.15
CA ASP A 514 -0.26 17.20 -21.17
C ASP A 514 0.54 16.02 -21.74
N ASP A 515 1.01 15.13 -20.87
CA ASP A 515 1.72 13.90 -21.25
C ASP A 515 0.81 12.98 -22.07
N ALA A 516 -0.49 12.89 -21.73
CA ALA A 516 -1.48 12.12 -22.49
C ALA A 516 -1.69 12.68 -23.90
N ILE A 517 -1.87 14.00 -24.03
CA ILE A 517 -2.03 14.66 -25.33
C ILE A 517 -0.79 14.42 -26.18
N LYS A 518 0.40 14.56 -25.57
CA LYS A 518 1.67 14.31 -26.26
C LYS A 518 1.78 12.85 -26.72
N GLU A 519 1.47 11.89 -25.86
CA GLU A 519 1.54 10.47 -26.18
C GLU A 519 0.55 10.08 -27.30
N ILE A 520 -0.69 10.58 -27.24
CA ILE A 520 -1.69 10.40 -28.31
C ILE A 520 -1.19 11.01 -29.63
N SER A 521 -0.58 12.20 -29.56
CA SER A 521 -0.03 12.87 -30.74
C SER A 521 1.12 12.07 -31.36
N GLU A 522 2.04 11.54 -30.54
CA GLU A 522 3.13 10.68 -30.98
C GLU A 522 2.61 9.39 -31.63
N GLU A 523 1.57 8.78 -31.07
CA GLU A 523 0.94 7.58 -31.65
C GLU A 523 0.22 7.88 -32.97
N ILE A 524 -0.50 9.01 -33.06
CA ILE A 524 -1.11 9.46 -34.32
C ILE A 524 -0.02 9.69 -35.38
N GLU A 525 1.11 10.28 -35.01
CA GLU A 525 2.25 10.46 -35.92
C GLU A 525 2.88 9.12 -36.34
N GLU A 526 3.00 8.15 -35.45
CA GLU A 526 3.47 6.79 -35.78
C GLU A 526 2.48 6.05 -36.70
N MET A 527 1.18 6.15 -36.44
CA MET A 527 0.14 5.60 -37.31
C MET A 527 0.14 6.25 -38.69
N ARG A 528 0.37 7.57 -38.75
CA ARG A 528 0.52 8.32 -40.01
C ARG A 528 1.77 7.88 -40.79
N LYS A 529 2.89 7.64 -40.10
CA LYS A 529 4.12 7.08 -40.69
C LYS A 529 3.91 5.64 -41.20
N ASN A 530 3.04 4.88 -40.56
CA ASN A 530 2.68 3.51 -40.93
C ASN A 530 1.53 3.41 -41.97
N GLY A 531 1.13 4.53 -42.59
CA GLY A 531 0.22 4.54 -43.74
C GLY A 531 -1.28 4.56 -43.42
N ALA A 532 -1.71 4.84 -42.18
CA ALA A 532 -3.12 4.97 -41.85
C ALA A 532 -3.73 6.27 -42.44
N THR A 533 -4.65 6.12 -43.39
CA THR A 533 -5.40 7.20 -44.05
C THR A 533 -6.72 7.48 -43.35
N ALA A 534 -6.69 8.17 -42.21
CA ALA A 534 -7.88 8.80 -41.63
C ALA A 534 -7.55 10.25 -41.23
N SER A 535 -8.45 11.18 -41.53
CA SER A 535 -8.34 12.59 -41.12
C SER A 535 -8.48 12.69 -39.61
N MET A 536 -7.37 12.60 -38.89
CA MET A 536 -7.33 12.77 -37.44
C MET A 536 -6.68 14.12 -37.07
N PRO A 537 -7.20 14.80 -36.02
CA PRO A 537 -6.73 16.12 -35.62
C PRO A 537 -5.28 16.08 -35.15
N SER A 538 -4.52 17.12 -35.50
CA SER A 538 -3.14 17.34 -35.08
C SER A 538 -3.01 17.62 -33.57
N ALA A 539 -1.80 17.47 -33.02
CA ALA A 539 -1.50 17.77 -31.63
C ALA A 539 -1.94 19.19 -31.19
N GLN A 540 -1.81 20.16 -32.10
CA GLN A 540 -2.22 21.54 -31.88
C GLN A 540 -3.76 21.67 -31.86
N GLU A 541 -4.47 20.94 -32.73
CA GLU A 541 -5.93 20.92 -32.77
C GLU A 541 -6.52 20.20 -31.55
N LEU A 542 -5.92 19.08 -31.11
CA LEU A 542 -6.30 18.37 -29.88
C LEU A 542 -6.10 19.24 -28.64
N ARG A 543 -4.95 19.94 -28.55
CA ARG A 543 -4.68 20.88 -27.47
C ARG A 543 -5.64 22.06 -27.51
N ALA A 544 -5.91 22.62 -28.68
CA ALA A 544 -6.88 23.70 -28.85
C ALA A 544 -8.31 23.26 -28.48
N LEU A 545 -8.72 22.04 -28.81
CA LEU A 545 -10.03 21.48 -28.45
C LEU A 545 -10.17 21.26 -26.93
N VAL A 546 -9.10 20.82 -26.27
CA VAL A 546 -9.05 20.68 -24.80
C VAL A 546 -9.06 22.06 -24.14
N GLU A 547 -8.25 23.01 -24.62
CA GLU A 547 -8.20 24.39 -24.11
C GLU A 547 -9.51 25.16 -24.38
N GLU A 548 -10.21 24.91 -25.50
CA GLU A 548 -11.50 25.51 -25.83
C GLU A 548 -12.62 24.97 -24.92
N LYS A 549 -12.63 23.66 -24.63
CA LYS A 549 -13.56 23.06 -23.66
C LYS A 549 -13.31 23.57 -22.25
N LEU A 550 -12.05 23.73 -21.85
CA LEU A 550 -11.67 24.24 -20.53
C LEU A 550 -11.94 25.75 -20.35
N ARG A 551 -12.18 26.52 -21.43
CA ARG A 551 -12.58 27.95 -21.37
C ARG A 551 -14.10 28.16 -21.41
N LYS A 552 -14.89 27.12 -21.71
CA LYS A 552 -16.35 27.21 -21.85
C LYS A 552 -17.13 26.78 -20.60
N ASP A 553 -16.43 26.27 -19.58
CA ASP A 553 -16.92 26.07 -18.21
C ASP A 553 -16.13 26.98 -17.24
#